data_AF-A0A1E5FSG8-F1
#
_entry.id   AF-A0A1E5FSG8-F1
#
_cell.length_a   1.000
_cell.length_b   1.000
_cell.length_c   1.000
_cell.angle_alpha   90.00
_cell.angle_beta   90.00
_cell.angle_gamma   90.00
#
_symmetry.space_group_name_H-M   'P 1'
#
loop_
_entity.id
_entity.type
_entity.pdbx_description
1 polymer ?
#
loop_
_entity_poly.entity_id
_entity_poly.type
_entity_poly.pdbx_seq_one_letter_code
_entity_poly.pdbx_strand_id
1 'polypeptide(L)' 'MTQKYTSLRVKEENKMKLERVAIDISYETKESVKWTDVANYLFENYLQEAKADMIHKKRD' A
#
# COMPACT_ATOMS: atom_id res chain seq x y z
N MET A 1 -19.71 -13.53 4.86
CA MET A 1 -18.42 -14.24 4.99
C MET A 1 -17.45 -13.32 5.70
N THR A 2 -16.82 -13.73 6.79
CA THR A 2 -15.87 -12.90 7.53
C THR A 2 -14.59 -12.71 6.70
N GLN A 3 -14.14 -11.47 6.50
CA GLN A 3 -12.85 -11.22 5.86
C GLN A 3 -11.73 -11.79 6.74
N LYS A 4 -10.84 -12.58 6.14
CA LYS A 4 -9.67 -13.16 6.81
C LYS A 4 -8.48 -12.25 6.55
N TYR A 5 -7.86 -11.75 7.62
CA TYR A 5 -6.64 -10.94 7.53
C TYR A 5 -5.41 -11.76 7.93
N THR A 6 -4.26 -11.37 7.40
CA THR A 6 -2.95 -11.95 7.72
C THR A 6 -1.92 -10.86 7.94
N SER A 7 -0.76 -11.22 8.50
CA SER A 7 0.34 -10.29 8.74
C SER A 7 1.28 -10.21 7.54
N LEU A 8 1.82 -9.02 7.28
CA LEU A 8 2.87 -8.77 6.30
C LEU A 8 4.06 -8.10 6.99
N ARG A 9 5.27 -8.59 6.74
CA ARG A 9 6.48 -7.92 7.21
C ARG A 9 6.77 -6.71 6.31
N VAL A 10 6.71 -5.52 6.91
CA VAL A 10 6.99 -4.25 6.23
C VAL A 10 8.15 -3.57 6.96
N LYS A 11 9.12 -3.04 6.20
CA LYS A 11 10.18 -2.23 6.79
C LYS A 11 9.58 -0.97 7.39
N GLU A 12 10.14 -0.50 8.51
CA GLU A 12 9.66 0.70 9.20
C GLU A 12 9.62 1.92 8.27
N GLU A 13 10.66 2.12 7.46
CA GLU A 13 10.72 3.20 6.46
C GLU A 13 9.53 3.21 5.49
N ASN A 14 9.07 2.03 5.06
CA ASN A 14 7.95 1.91 4.12
C ASN A 14 6.63 2.13 4.82
N LYS A 15 6.48 1.67 6.07
CA LYS A 15 5.32 2.01 6.91
C LYS A 15 5.22 3.52 7.08
N MET A 16 6.32 4.20 7.40
CA MET A 16 6.33 5.66 7.58
C MET A 16 5.94 6.41 6.30
N LYS A 17 6.36 5.93 5.12
CA LYS A 17 5.92 6.49 3.83
C LYS A 17 4.41 6.34 3.63
N LEU A 18 3.87 5.14 3.88
CA LEU A 18 2.44 4.87 3.79
C LEU A 18 1.63 5.71 4.80
N GLU A 19 2.16 5.90 6.01
CA GLU A 19 1.54 6.74 7.04
C GLU A 19 1.44 8.20 6.62
N ARG A 20 2.50 8.76 6.01
CA ARG A 20 2.49 10.14 5.49
C ARG A 20 1.44 10.30 4.38
N VAL A 21 1.43 9.37 3.43
CA VAL A 21 0.42 9.38 2.36
C VAL A 21 -1.00 9.26 2.93
N ALA A 22 -1.21 8.42 3.95
CA ALA A 22 -2.50 8.31 4.60
C ALA A 22 -2.93 9.60 5.31
N ILE A 23 -1.98 10.31 5.95
CA ILE A 23 -2.23 11.64 6.55
C ILE A 23 -2.63 12.65 5.47
N ASP A 24 -1.90 12.71 4.36
CA ASP A 24 -2.17 13.63 3.27
C ASP A 24 -3.56 13.37 2.67
N ILE A 25 -3.89 12.11 2.38
CA ILE A 25 -5.23 11.72 1.91
C ILE A 25 -6.29 12.14 2.93
N SER A 26 -6.07 11.84 4.22
CA SER A 26 -7.03 12.18 5.26
C SER A 26 -7.30 13.68 5.35
N TYR A 27 -6.24 14.49 5.18
CA TYR A 27 -6.35 15.94 5.19
C TYR A 27 -7.16 16.46 4.00
N GLU A 28 -6.93 15.93 2.80
CA GLU A 28 -7.62 16.36 1.58
C GLU A 28 -9.08 15.88 1.54
N THR A 29 -9.34 14.62 1.90
CA THR A 29 -10.69 14.03 1.83
C THR A 29 -11.56 14.34 3.04
N LYS A 30 -10.97 14.83 4.14
CA LYS A 30 -11.61 15.00 5.45
C LYS A 30 -12.11 13.70 6.08
N GLU A 31 -11.56 12.56 5.64
CA GLU A 31 -11.86 11.23 6.19
C GLU A 31 -10.63 10.64 6.89
N SER A 32 -10.82 9.78 7.89
CA SER A 32 -9.68 9.13 8.55
C SER A 32 -9.21 7.92 7.74
N VAL A 33 -8.01 8.01 7.17
CA VAL A 33 -7.37 6.94 6.39
C VAL A 33 -6.17 6.40 7.17
N LYS A 34 -6.03 5.07 7.23
CA LYS A 34 -4.88 4.40 7.84
C LYS A 34 -3.87 3.99 6.78
N TRP A 35 -2.60 3.85 7.17
CA TRP A 35 -1.55 3.35 6.28
C TRP A 35 -1.87 1.97 5.66
N THR A 36 -2.65 1.13 6.37
CA THR A 36 -3.11 -0.17 5.85
C THR A 36 -4.12 -0.04 4.73
N ASP A 37 -4.95 1.00 4.74
CA ASP A 37 -5.94 1.24 3.68
C ASP A 37 -5.23 1.61 2.38
N VAL A 38 -4.20 2.45 2.48
CA VAL A 38 -3.30 2.77 1.35
C VAL A 38 -2.61 1.50 0.84
N ALA A 39 -2.07 0.67 1.74
CA ALA A 39 -1.41 -0.58 1.35
C ALA A 39 -2.36 -1.54 0.63
N ASN A 40 -3.58 -1.71 1.14
CA ASN A 40 -4.59 -2.57 0.52
C ASN A 40 -5.05 -2.01 -0.83
N TYR A 41 -5.22 -0.68 -0.94
CA TYR A 41 -5.52 -0.05 -2.23
C TYR A 41 -4.42 -0.33 -3.26
N LEU A 42 -3.15 -0.30 -2.86
CA LEU A 42 -2.04 -0.70 -3.72
C LEU A 42 -2.13 -2.17 -4.16
N PHE A 43 -2.47 -3.07 -3.24
CA PHE A 43 -2.63 -4.49 -3.57
C PHE A 43 -3.79 -4.76 -4.53
N GLU A 44 -4.89 -4.04 -4.40
CA GLU A 44 -6.08 -4.27 -5.22
C GLU A 44 -5.98 -3.63 -6.60
N ASN A 45 -5.37 -2.44 -6.68
CA ASN A 45 -5.38 -1.65 -7.91
C ASN A 45 -4.07 -1.74 -8.69
N TYR A 46 -2.93 -1.94 -8.01
CA TYR A 46 -1.60 -1.83 -8.63
C TYR A 46 -0.80 -3.15 -8.67
N LEU A 47 -1.43 -4.29 -8.34
CA LEU A 47 -0.76 -5.60 -8.33
C LEU A 47 -0.25 -6.01 -9.72
N GLN A 48 -0.98 -5.71 -10.79
CA GLN A 48 -0.58 -6.13 -12.14
C GLN A 48 0.61 -5.32 -12.66
N GLU A 49 0.68 -4.01 -12.37
CA GLU A 49 1.86 -3.21 -12.72
C GLU A 49 3.06 -3.67 -11.89
N ALA A 50 2.89 -3.90 -10.58
CA ALA A 50 3.95 -4.45 -9.74
C ALA A 50 4.47 -5.79 -10.28
N LYS A 51 3.58 -6.69 -10.73
CA LYS A 51 3.97 -7.95 -11.37
C LYS A 51 4.75 -7.70 -12.66
N ALA A 52 4.27 -6.82 -13.54
CA ALA A 52 4.94 -6.51 -14.79
C ALA A 52 6.35 -5.95 -14.54
N ASP A 53 6.49 -5.00 -13.62
CA ASP A 53 7.77 -4.43 -13.22
C ASP A 53 8.72 -5.45 -12.62
N MET A 54 8.21 -6.41 -11.84
CA MET A 54 9.05 -7.47 -11.26
C MET A 54 9.53 -8.48 -12.30
N ILE A 55 8.73 -8.77 -13.33
CA ILE A 55 9.11 -9.66 -14.44
C ILE A 55 10.07 -8.94 -15.41
N HIS A 56 9.80 -7.67 -15.69
CA HIS A 56 10.51 -6.86 -16.68
C HIS A 56 11.60 -5.97 -16.10
N LYS A 57 11.85 -6.03 -14.79
CA LYS A 57 13.08 -5.51 -14.17
C LYS A 57 14.26 -6.22 -14.81
N LYS A 58 14.74 -5.65 -15.91
CA LYS A 58 16.02 -6.00 -16.49
C LYS A 58 17.05 -5.96 -15.37
N ARG A 59 17.81 -7.05 -15.28
CA ARG A 59 19.09 -7.08 -14.59
C ARG A 59 19.94 -6.01 -15.28
N ASP A 60 20.02 -4.83 -14.67
CA ASP A 60 21.15 -3.93 -14.87
C ASP A 60 22.29 -4.40 -13.97
#